data_AF-A0A8H7F140-F1
#
_entry.id   AF-A0A8H7F140-F1
#
_cell.length_a   1.000
_cell.length_b   1.000
_cell.length_c   1.000
_cell.angle_alpha   90.00
_cell.angle_beta   90.00
_cell.angle_gamma   90.00
#
_symmetry.space_group_name_H-M   'P 1'
#
loop_
_entity.id
_entity.type
_entity.pdbx_description
1 polymer ?
#
loop_
_entity_poly.entity_id
_entity_poly.type
_entity_poly.pdbx_seq_one_letter_code
_entity_poly.pdbx_strand_id
1 'polypeptide(L)'
;MDAVVKEIARQEGPIMGARYISAVALSCLLYDHFLHFDEELTDIWLALGRRTILKLLFLLGRYCTITSVIYSAISLGSFNTMMGKQYQAYNANQLPNLEAIVIYRLRSLWHFNRPITHAITAMVVVVFITAVVAMSVEAVNLKGLFRPVPGLPGCLFIASSSNHFIYMLVLGLVFVLWDIFNVCIFTFNTFATPYLCSSDLLKRFKHDGGRYFLYLLVVHALFLFTVAFGQNSRFSTIPLIVALTTVINARIFHGIALEVEQYADECYVVQYRGSWQRALL
;
A
#
# COMPACT_ATOMS: atom_id res chain seq x y z
N MET A 1 3.64 26.16 33.86
CA MET A 1 4.81 25.85 33.02
C MET A 1 5.17 24.37 33.12
N ASP A 2 5.18 23.80 34.32
CA ASP A 2 5.56 22.39 34.59
C ASP A 2 4.72 21.32 33.88
N ALA A 3 3.40 21.52 33.75
CA ALA A 3 2.53 20.58 33.04
C ALA A 3 2.87 20.47 31.53
N VAL A 4 3.31 21.58 30.93
CA VAL A 4 3.69 21.63 29.51
C VAL A 4 5.05 20.98 29.30
N VAL A 5 6.02 21.25 30.19
CA VAL A 5 7.35 20.63 30.14
C VAL A 5 7.27 19.12 30.32
N LYS A 6 6.40 18.64 31.23
CA LYS A 6 6.17 17.21 31.45
C LYS A 6 5.53 16.53 30.24
N GLU A 7 4.65 17.23 29.51
CA GLU A 7 4.06 16.71 28.28
C GLU A 7 5.07 16.67 27.13
N ILE A 8 5.97 17.66 27.03
CA ILE A 8 7.05 17.67 26.04
C ILE A 8 7.99 16.49 26.24
N ALA A 9 8.48 16.29 27.48
CA ALA A 9 9.35 15.15 27.81
C ALA A 9 8.67 13.80 27.50
N ARG A 10 7.34 13.72 27.63
CA ARG A 10 6.56 12.53 27.27
C ARG A 10 6.51 12.29 25.75
N GLN A 11 6.56 13.33 24.93
CA GLN A 11 6.37 13.26 23.48
C GLN A 11 7.67 13.24 22.67
N GLU A 12 8.82 13.58 23.26
CA GLU A 12 10.13 13.52 22.58
C GLU A 12 10.47 12.12 22.03
N GLY A 13 10.28 11.07 22.84
CA GLY A 13 10.50 9.68 22.41
C GLY A 13 9.68 9.27 21.17
N PRO A 14 8.33 9.43 21.20
CA PRO A 14 7.45 9.23 20.05
C PRO A 14 7.89 9.92 18.76
N ILE A 15 8.28 11.19 18.87
CA ILE A 15 8.60 12.03 17.72
C ILE A 15 9.93 11.61 17.11
N MET A 16 10.93 11.34 17.95
CA MET A 16 12.21 10.80 17.48
C MET A 16 12.02 9.42 16.85
N GLY A 17 11.18 8.55 17.45
CA GLY A 17 10.80 7.27 16.86
C GLY A 17 10.18 7.41 15.48
N ALA A 18 9.25 8.35 15.29
CA ALA A 18 8.63 8.62 13.99
C ALA A 18 9.64 9.10 12.93
N ARG A 19 10.61 9.94 13.32
CA ARG A 19 11.69 10.39 12.42
C ARG A 19 12.57 9.22 11.96
N TYR A 20 13.06 8.42 12.91
CA TYR A 20 13.92 7.27 12.59
C TYR A 20 13.17 6.22 11.77
N ILE A 21 11.94 5.89 12.14
CA ILE A 21 11.16 4.91 11.38
C ILE A 21 10.81 5.41 9.98
N SER A 22 10.56 6.73 9.80
CA SER A 22 10.39 7.31 8.46
C SER A 22 11.67 7.18 7.61
N ALA A 23 12.85 7.39 8.20
CA ALA A 23 14.12 7.20 7.51
C ALA A 23 14.38 5.74 7.16
N VAL A 24 14.03 4.80 8.06
CA VAL A 24 14.10 3.35 7.79
C VAL A 24 13.14 2.98 6.67
N ALA A 25 11.89 3.45 6.70
CA ALA A 25 10.89 3.21 5.66
C ALA A 25 11.37 3.71 4.29
N LEU A 26 11.95 4.92 4.24
CA LEU A 26 12.54 5.46 3.02
C LEU A 26 13.71 4.60 2.53
N SER A 27 14.60 4.19 3.43
CA SER A 27 15.75 3.35 3.10
C SER A 27 15.31 2.00 2.53
N CYS A 28 14.28 1.37 3.11
CA CYS A 28 13.69 0.14 2.60
C CYS A 28 13.12 0.32 1.19
N LEU A 29 12.36 1.40 0.94
CA LEU A 29 11.79 1.69 -0.38
C LEU A 29 12.85 1.95 -1.44
N LEU A 30 13.87 2.75 -1.12
CA LEU A 30 14.96 3.05 -2.04
C LEU A 30 15.80 1.81 -2.32
N TYR A 31 16.13 1.04 -1.27
CA TYR A 31 16.85 -0.22 -1.43
C TYR A 31 16.10 -1.18 -2.35
N ASP A 32 14.79 -1.35 -2.11
CA ASP A 32 13.93 -2.19 -2.94
C ASP A 32 13.84 -1.70 -4.40
N HIS A 33 13.76 -0.38 -4.59
CA HIS A 33 13.73 0.25 -5.91
C HIS A 33 15.03 0.01 -6.67
N PHE A 34 16.18 0.28 -6.08
CA PHE A 34 17.46 0.09 -6.74
C PHE A 34 17.76 -1.39 -7.01
N LEU A 35 17.41 -2.28 -6.08
CA LEU A 35 17.69 -3.71 -6.23
C LEU A 35 16.93 -4.34 -7.40
N HIS A 36 15.74 -3.84 -7.73
CA HIS A 36 14.89 -4.40 -8.79
C HIS A 36 14.58 -3.40 -9.90
N PHE A 37 15.43 -2.39 -10.05
CA PHE A 37 15.24 -1.37 -11.08
C PHE A 37 15.34 -1.96 -12.48
N ASP A 38 16.28 -2.88 -12.69
CA ASP A 38 16.48 -3.55 -13.98
C ASP A 38 15.26 -4.39 -14.36
N GLU A 39 14.74 -5.18 -13.43
CA GLU A 39 13.52 -5.97 -13.65
C GLU A 39 12.29 -5.07 -13.86
N GLU A 40 12.22 -3.93 -13.16
CA GLU A 40 11.16 -2.93 -13.37
C GLU A 40 11.20 -2.38 -14.81
N LEU A 41 12.40 -2.07 -15.31
CA LEU A 41 12.61 -1.57 -16.65
C LEU A 41 12.18 -2.60 -17.70
N THR A 42 12.58 -3.86 -17.54
CA THR A 42 12.23 -4.94 -18.47
C THR A 42 10.73 -5.24 -18.44
N ASP A 43 10.17 -5.46 -17.25
CA ASP A 43 8.85 -6.07 -17.14
C ASP A 43 7.74 -5.01 -17.27
N ILE A 44 7.95 -3.83 -16.69
CA ILE A 44 6.91 -2.79 -16.63
C ILE A 44 7.03 -1.81 -17.78
N TRP A 45 8.25 -1.35 -18.06
CA TRP A 45 8.43 -0.30 -19.04
C TRP A 45 8.50 -0.84 -20.46
N LEU A 46 9.25 -1.93 -20.66
CA LEU A 46 9.44 -2.57 -21.97
C LEU A 46 8.32 -3.60 -22.28
N ALA A 47 8.11 -4.62 -21.45
CA ALA A 47 7.18 -5.72 -21.75
C ALA A 47 5.71 -5.30 -21.71
N LEU A 48 5.31 -4.47 -20.74
CA LEU A 48 3.95 -3.93 -20.65
C LEU A 48 3.59 -2.87 -21.74
N GLY A 49 4.43 -2.71 -22.76
CA GLY A 49 4.39 -1.73 -23.87
C GLY A 49 3.07 -0.99 -24.09
N ARG A 50 2.00 -1.70 -24.46
CA ARG A 50 0.68 -1.12 -24.84
C ARG A 50 -0.30 -0.91 -23.70
N ARG A 51 -0.06 -1.43 -22.48
CA ARG A 51 -1.02 -1.35 -21.36
C ARG A 51 -0.78 -0.11 -20.49
N THR A 52 -1.10 1.06 -21.04
CA THR A 52 -0.90 2.37 -20.39
C THR A 52 -1.54 2.47 -19.00
N ILE A 53 -2.70 1.82 -18.79
CA ILE A 53 -3.40 1.84 -17.50
C ILE A 53 -2.55 1.16 -16.40
N LEU A 54 -1.93 0.03 -16.70
CA LEU A 54 -1.11 -0.68 -15.71
C LEU A 54 0.18 0.07 -15.37
N LYS A 55 0.81 0.70 -16.37
CA LYS A 55 1.95 1.61 -16.15
C LYS A 55 1.56 2.78 -15.24
N LEU A 56 0.39 3.38 -15.47
CA LEU A 56 -0.12 4.47 -14.64
C LEU A 56 -0.39 4.00 -13.21
N LEU A 57 -1.04 2.85 -13.02
CA LEU A 57 -1.31 2.28 -11.69
C LEU A 57 -0.01 1.98 -10.93
N PHE A 58 1.00 1.44 -11.62
CA PHE A 58 2.31 1.21 -11.03
C PHE A 58 3.00 2.51 -10.64
N LEU A 59 2.97 3.52 -11.53
CA LEU A 59 3.59 4.82 -11.26
C LEU A 59 2.93 5.49 -10.05
N LEU A 60 1.60 5.51 -10.01
CA LEU A 60 0.82 6.07 -8.91
C LEU A 60 1.03 5.29 -7.61
N GLY A 61 1.09 3.96 -7.66
CA GLY A 61 1.30 3.14 -6.46
C GLY A 61 2.70 3.26 -5.88
N ARG A 62 3.75 3.20 -6.72
CA ARG A 62 5.14 3.16 -6.26
C ARG A 62 5.75 4.54 -6.08
N TYR A 63 5.78 5.35 -7.14
CA TYR A 63 6.53 6.60 -7.14
C TYR A 63 5.85 7.70 -6.31
N CYS A 64 4.50 7.76 -6.31
CA CYS A 64 3.81 8.68 -5.41
C CYS A 64 4.03 8.30 -3.95
N THR A 65 4.15 7.00 -3.63
CA THR A 65 4.45 6.56 -2.27
C THR A 65 5.88 6.90 -1.85
N ILE A 66 6.88 6.68 -2.71
CA ILE A 66 8.26 7.11 -2.45
C ILE A 66 8.31 8.62 -2.19
N THR A 67 7.65 9.40 -3.05
CA THR A 67 7.57 10.86 -2.90
C THR A 67 6.89 11.24 -1.58
N SER A 68 5.82 10.52 -1.21
CA SER A 68 5.12 10.71 0.07
C SER A 68 6.04 10.48 1.27
N VAL A 69 6.79 9.37 1.27
CA VAL A 69 7.68 9.00 2.38
C VAL A 69 8.86 9.97 2.49
N ILE A 70 9.42 10.43 1.37
CA ILE A 70 10.42 11.50 1.35
C ILE A 70 9.85 12.77 1.97
N TYR A 71 8.65 13.16 1.55
CA TYR A 71 7.97 14.32 2.10
C TYR A 71 7.66 14.15 3.60
N SER A 72 7.30 12.95 4.07
CA SER A 72 7.15 12.62 5.49
C SER A 72 8.44 12.85 6.25
N ALA A 73 9.55 12.31 5.76
CA ALA A 73 10.84 12.39 6.42
C ALA A 73 11.33 13.84 6.53
N ILE A 74 11.18 14.62 5.45
CA ILE A 74 11.53 16.05 5.43
C ILE A 74 10.61 16.84 6.37
N SER A 75 9.30 16.60 6.33
CA SER A 75 8.32 17.33 7.16
C SER A 75 8.55 17.07 8.65
N LEU A 76 8.83 15.82 9.02
CA LEU A 76 9.15 15.45 10.40
C LEU A 76 10.52 15.97 10.83
N GLY A 77 11.49 16.08 9.91
CA GLY A 77 12.83 16.60 10.17
C GLY A 77 12.91 18.13 10.25
N SER A 78 12.10 18.86 9.48
CA SER A 78 12.30 20.29 9.23
C SER A 78 11.55 21.24 10.16
N PHE A 79 10.84 20.73 11.18
CA PHE A 79 10.07 21.54 12.15
C PHE A 79 9.11 22.59 11.53
N ASN A 80 8.73 22.50 10.24
CA ASN A 80 8.02 23.59 9.56
C ASN A 80 6.50 23.39 9.57
N THR A 81 5.72 24.40 10.01
CA THR A 81 4.28 24.29 10.31
C THR A 81 3.38 24.15 9.09
N MET A 82 3.73 24.78 7.97
CA MET A 82 2.90 24.73 6.75
C MET A 82 2.88 23.33 6.13
N MET A 83 3.89 22.50 6.39
CA MET A 83 3.98 21.16 5.81
C MET A 83 3.01 20.16 6.46
N GLY A 84 2.62 20.32 7.73
CA GLY A 84 1.83 19.30 8.45
C GLY A 84 0.41 19.07 7.94
N LYS A 85 -0.29 20.13 7.50
CA LYS A 85 -1.64 20.01 6.91
C LYS A 85 -1.60 19.48 5.48
N GLN A 86 -0.63 19.95 4.69
CA GLN A 86 -0.38 19.45 3.33
C GLN A 86 0.05 17.98 3.36
N TYR A 87 0.83 17.58 4.37
CA TYR A 87 1.26 16.21 4.63
C TYR A 87 0.10 15.23 4.79
N GLN A 88 -0.88 15.51 5.64
CA GLN A 88 -1.99 14.58 5.84
C GLN A 88 -2.97 14.57 4.68
N ALA A 89 -3.22 15.72 4.03
CA ALA A 89 -4.04 15.77 2.81
C ALA A 89 -3.38 14.97 1.67
N TYR A 90 -2.05 15.04 1.53
CA TYR A 90 -1.32 14.27 0.55
C TYR A 90 -1.40 12.76 0.84
N ASN A 91 -1.14 12.33 2.08
CA ASN A 91 -1.20 10.92 2.46
C ASN A 91 -2.60 10.31 2.37
N ALA A 92 -3.67 11.07 2.68
CA ALA A 92 -5.05 10.61 2.56
C ALA A 92 -5.40 10.17 1.13
N ASN A 93 -4.80 10.82 0.12
CA ASN A 93 -5.05 10.53 -1.29
C ASN A 93 -4.17 9.39 -1.85
N GLN A 94 -3.16 8.92 -1.11
CA GLN A 94 -2.23 7.88 -1.59
C GLN A 94 -2.65 6.45 -1.24
N LEU A 95 -3.33 6.25 -0.10
CA LEU A 95 -3.83 4.94 0.35
C LEU A 95 -4.66 4.18 -0.72
N PRO A 96 -5.53 4.85 -1.51
CA PRO A 96 -6.28 4.20 -2.59
C PRO A 96 -5.40 3.76 -3.78
N ASN A 97 -4.34 4.52 -4.06
CA ASN A 97 -3.43 4.24 -5.16
C ASN A 97 -2.58 3.00 -4.88
N LEU A 98 -2.24 2.79 -3.61
CA LEU A 98 -1.47 1.63 -3.15
C LEU A 98 -2.20 0.32 -3.44
N GLU A 99 -3.51 0.26 -3.18
CA GLU A 99 -4.31 -0.97 -3.33
C GLU A 99 -4.87 -1.18 -4.76
N ALA A 100 -4.69 -0.21 -5.66
CA ALA A 100 -5.26 -0.28 -7.02
C ALA A 100 -4.78 -1.51 -7.81
N ILE A 101 -3.54 -1.95 -7.59
CA ILE A 101 -2.95 -3.13 -8.22
C ILE A 101 -3.61 -4.41 -7.71
N VAL A 102 -3.84 -4.49 -6.39
CA VAL A 102 -4.50 -5.61 -5.73
C VAL A 102 -5.93 -5.78 -6.28
N ILE A 103 -6.65 -4.66 -6.42
CA ILE A 103 -7.99 -4.61 -7.00
C ILE A 103 -7.98 -5.08 -8.45
N TYR A 104 -7.01 -4.61 -9.26
CA TYR A 104 -6.88 -5.03 -10.64
C TYR A 104 -6.65 -6.55 -10.74
N ARG A 105 -5.74 -7.11 -9.93
CA ARG A 105 -5.44 -8.54 -9.90
C ARG A 105 -6.65 -9.38 -9.51
N LEU A 106 -7.39 -8.97 -8.48
CA LEU A 106 -8.60 -9.67 -8.05
C LEU A 106 -9.69 -9.64 -9.13
N ARG A 107 -9.84 -8.52 -9.83
CA ARG A 107 -10.79 -8.42 -10.96
C ARG A 107 -10.37 -9.28 -12.15
N SER A 108 -9.08 -9.33 -12.47
CA SER A 108 -8.57 -10.14 -13.58
C SER A 108 -8.71 -11.63 -13.30
N LEU A 109 -8.49 -12.07 -12.05
CA LEU A 109 -8.66 -13.46 -11.60
C LEU A 109 -10.08 -13.99 -11.83
N TRP A 110 -11.09 -13.14 -11.66
CA TRP A 110 -12.49 -13.50 -11.88
C TRP A 110 -13.00 -13.12 -13.27
N HIS A 111 -12.10 -12.88 -14.23
CA HIS A 111 -12.43 -12.50 -15.61
C HIS A 111 -13.47 -11.36 -15.69
N PHE A 112 -13.39 -10.39 -14.77
CA PHE A 112 -14.33 -9.26 -14.68
C PHE A 112 -15.80 -9.66 -14.50
N ASN A 113 -16.07 -10.79 -13.83
CA ASN A 113 -17.43 -11.20 -13.49
C ASN A 113 -18.15 -10.10 -12.69
N ARG A 114 -19.32 -9.65 -13.16
CA ARG A 114 -20.04 -8.49 -12.65
C ARG A 114 -20.35 -8.54 -11.13
N PRO A 115 -20.99 -9.58 -10.58
CA PRO A 115 -21.30 -9.66 -9.15
C PRO A 115 -20.05 -9.52 -8.26
N ILE A 116 -18.98 -10.21 -8.61
CA ILE A 116 -17.73 -10.21 -7.83
C ILE A 116 -17.01 -8.88 -7.98
N THR A 117 -17.03 -8.32 -9.20
CA THR A 117 -16.52 -6.98 -9.47
C THR A 117 -17.26 -5.92 -8.63
N HIS A 118 -18.58 -6.01 -8.50
CA HIS A 118 -19.37 -5.12 -7.64
C HIS A 118 -19.02 -5.31 -6.16
N ALA A 119 -18.86 -6.56 -5.69
CA ALA A 119 -18.46 -6.84 -4.31
C ALA A 119 -17.08 -6.26 -3.98
N ILE A 120 -16.08 -6.47 -4.84
CA ILE A 120 -14.74 -5.88 -4.70
C ILE A 120 -14.85 -4.35 -4.67
N THR A 121 -15.58 -3.75 -5.61
CA THR A 121 -15.72 -2.29 -5.71
C THR A 121 -16.40 -1.70 -4.47
N ALA A 122 -17.43 -2.36 -3.94
CA ALA A 122 -18.11 -1.93 -2.73
C ALA A 122 -17.17 -1.92 -1.52
N MET A 123 -16.37 -2.98 -1.33
CA MET A 123 -15.38 -3.04 -0.26
C MET A 123 -14.30 -1.97 -0.41
N VAL A 124 -13.82 -1.71 -1.64
CA VAL A 124 -12.87 -0.62 -1.92
C VAL A 124 -13.43 0.74 -1.52
N VAL A 125 -14.71 1.01 -1.84
CA VAL A 125 -15.36 2.27 -1.46
C VAL A 125 -15.44 2.40 0.07
N VAL A 126 -15.72 1.32 0.79
CA VAL A 126 -15.72 1.32 2.27
C VAL A 126 -14.33 1.65 2.83
N VAL A 127 -13.28 1.00 2.32
CA VAL A 127 -11.89 1.25 2.73
C VAL A 127 -11.50 2.69 2.42
N PHE A 128 -11.82 3.18 1.21
CA PHE A 128 -11.52 4.53 0.77
C PHE A 128 -12.18 5.59 1.65
N ILE A 129 -13.48 5.48 1.90
CA ILE A 129 -14.23 6.43 2.73
C ILE A 129 -13.66 6.43 4.15
N THR A 130 -13.39 5.24 4.70
CA THR A 130 -12.83 5.12 6.05
C THR A 130 -11.46 5.79 6.14
N ALA A 131 -10.58 5.55 5.17
CA ALA A 131 -9.24 6.15 5.11
C ALA A 131 -9.30 7.69 5.01
N VAL A 132 -10.13 8.20 4.10
CA VAL A 132 -10.29 9.65 3.92
C VAL A 132 -10.84 10.30 5.18
N VAL A 133 -11.89 9.72 5.79
CA VAL A 133 -12.48 10.27 7.02
C VAL A 133 -11.48 10.23 8.18
N ALA A 134 -10.83 9.08 8.42
CA ALA A 134 -9.84 8.96 9.49
C ALA A 134 -8.73 10.00 9.32
N MET A 135 -8.10 10.07 8.14
CA MET A 135 -7.00 11.01 7.89
C MET A 135 -7.44 12.49 7.89
N SER A 136 -8.65 12.81 7.43
CA SER A 136 -9.16 14.18 7.43
C SER A 136 -9.49 14.67 8.83
N VAL A 137 -10.09 13.81 9.67
CA VAL A 137 -10.36 14.14 11.06
C VAL A 137 -9.06 14.37 11.83
N GLU A 138 -8.02 13.60 11.53
CA GLU A 138 -6.68 13.86 12.06
C GLU A 138 -6.13 15.22 11.63
N ALA A 139 -6.27 15.57 10.35
CA ALA A 139 -5.76 16.85 9.81
C ALA A 139 -6.39 18.06 10.45
N VAL A 140 -7.67 17.97 10.81
CA VAL A 140 -8.39 19.04 11.50
C VAL A 140 -8.02 19.10 12.98
N ASN A 141 -7.79 17.95 13.62
CA ASN A 141 -7.54 17.87 15.06
C ASN A 141 -6.08 18.08 15.48
N LEU A 142 -5.14 18.11 14.53
CA LEU A 142 -3.76 18.50 14.77
C LEU A 142 -3.69 19.92 15.35
N LYS A 143 -3.51 19.99 16.67
CA LYS A 143 -3.21 21.25 17.36
C LYS A 143 -1.76 21.59 17.07
N GLY A 144 -1.55 22.59 16.22
CA GLY A 144 -0.26 23.29 16.21
C GLY A 144 -0.09 23.95 17.58
N LEU A 145 1.10 23.89 18.16
CA LEU A 145 1.77 24.97 18.89
C LEU A 145 2.73 24.39 19.95
N PHE A 146 3.99 24.21 19.56
CA PHE A 146 5.10 24.47 20.46
C PHE A 146 6.28 25.00 19.65
N ARG A 147 6.75 26.21 19.94
CA ARG A 147 8.01 26.75 19.41
C ARG A 147 9.11 26.31 20.39
N PRO A 148 9.93 25.29 20.07
CA PRO A 148 10.92 24.77 21.02
C PRO A 148 12.01 25.79 21.37
N VAL A 149 12.24 26.79 20.51
CA VAL A 149 13.18 27.88 20.78
C VAL A 149 12.56 29.22 20.39
N PRO A 150 12.46 30.21 21.30
CA PRO A 150 12.06 31.56 20.94
C PRO A 150 13.06 32.15 19.94
N GLY A 151 12.59 32.54 18.75
CA GLY A 151 13.41 33.14 17.68
C GLY A 151 13.79 32.20 16.52
N LEU A 152 13.62 30.88 16.66
CA LEU A 152 13.75 29.94 15.54
C LEU A 152 12.37 29.54 15.01
N PRO A 153 12.11 29.64 13.69
CA PRO A 153 10.89 29.13 13.09
C PRO A 153 10.93 27.59 13.12
N GLY A 154 10.34 27.01 14.15
CA GLY A 154 10.15 25.57 14.28
C GLY A 154 8.94 25.26 15.14
N CYS A 155 8.18 24.22 14.78
CA CYS A 155 7.08 23.68 15.53
C CYS A 155 7.20 22.16 15.66
N LEU A 156 6.93 21.65 16.86
CA LEU A 156 6.72 20.24 17.13
C LEU A 156 5.22 19.91 17.10
N PHE A 157 4.87 18.79 16.48
CA PHE A 157 3.50 18.28 16.47
C PHE A 157 3.19 17.62 17.80
N ILE A 158 2.15 18.09 18.47
CA ILE A 158 1.59 17.40 19.64
C ILE A 158 0.38 16.63 19.13
N ALA A 159 0.47 15.28 19.18
CA ALA A 159 -0.66 14.42 18.87
C ALA A 159 -1.83 14.78 19.78
N SER A 160 -2.95 15.18 19.18
CA SER A 160 -4.08 15.78 19.88
C SER A 160 -5.20 14.77 20.06
N SER A 161 -5.72 14.70 21.29
CA SER A 161 -7.02 14.11 21.68
C SER A 161 -7.11 12.57 21.76
N SER A 162 -7.93 12.10 22.72
CA SER A 162 -8.34 10.70 22.89
C SER A 162 -9.04 10.11 21.65
N ASN A 163 -9.59 10.97 20.79
CA ASN A 163 -10.34 10.54 19.61
C ASN A 163 -9.42 9.98 18.51
N HIS A 164 -8.14 10.35 18.49
CA HIS A 164 -7.14 9.85 17.54
C HIS A 164 -7.04 8.32 17.52
N PHE A 165 -7.05 7.74 18.72
CA PHE A 165 -6.97 6.30 18.90
C PHE A 165 -8.10 5.58 18.18
N ILE A 166 -9.32 6.10 18.26
CA ILE A 166 -10.51 5.47 17.69
C ILE A 166 -10.43 5.46 16.16
N TYR A 167 -10.07 6.58 15.53
CA TYR A 167 -9.99 6.66 14.07
C TYR A 167 -8.89 5.78 13.48
N MET A 168 -7.71 5.75 14.10
CA MET A 168 -6.62 4.87 13.67
C MET A 168 -6.96 3.39 13.90
N LEU A 169 -7.65 3.06 14.99
CA LEU A 169 -8.09 1.69 15.27
C LEU A 169 -9.11 1.22 14.22
N VAL A 170 -10.11 2.06 13.91
CA VAL A 170 -11.10 1.78 12.87
C VAL A 170 -10.43 1.60 11.51
N LEU A 171 -9.47 2.47 11.17
CA LEU A 171 -8.70 2.35 9.93
C LEU A 171 -7.94 1.02 9.85
N GLY A 172 -7.19 0.67 10.91
CA GLY A 172 -6.46 -0.60 10.97
C GLY A 172 -7.38 -1.82 10.87
N LEU A 173 -8.55 -1.77 11.52
CA LEU A 173 -9.53 -2.86 11.47
C LEU A 173 -10.11 -3.03 10.06
N VAL A 174 -10.43 -1.93 9.38
CA VAL A 174 -10.93 -1.97 8.00
C VAL A 174 -9.89 -2.50 7.03
N PHE A 175 -8.60 -2.19 7.20
CA PHE A 175 -7.53 -2.79 6.38
C PHE A 175 -7.39 -4.29 6.60
N VAL A 176 -7.44 -4.76 7.85
CA VAL A 176 -7.40 -6.21 8.12
C VAL A 176 -8.61 -6.92 7.52
N LEU A 177 -9.81 -6.33 7.62
CA LEU A 177 -11.01 -6.88 6.98
C LEU A 177 -10.90 -6.91 5.45
N TRP A 178 -10.31 -5.87 4.85
CA TRP A 178 -10.00 -5.83 3.41
C TRP A 178 -9.08 -6.98 2.99
N ASP A 179 -8.00 -7.24 3.75
CA ASP A 179 -7.09 -8.33 3.43
C ASP A 179 -7.71 -9.70 3.63
N ILE A 180 -8.50 -9.89 4.71
CA ILE A 180 -9.27 -11.12 4.91
C ILE A 180 -10.21 -11.35 3.73
N PHE A 181 -10.92 -10.31 3.29
CA PHE A 181 -11.78 -10.38 2.11
C PHE A 181 -11.00 -10.77 0.85
N ASN A 182 -9.83 -10.16 0.61
CA ASN A 182 -8.98 -10.49 -0.53
C ASN A 182 -8.49 -11.94 -0.51
N VAL A 183 -8.02 -12.42 0.65
CA VAL A 183 -7.60 -13.81 0.84
C VAL A 183 -8.77 -14.77 0.61
N CYS A 184 -9.96 -14.45 1.11
CA CYS A 184 -11.17 -15.23 0.88
C CYS A 184 -11.52 -15.29 -0.61
N ILE A 185 -11.63 -14.14 -1.29
CA ILE A 185 -11.96 -14.07 -2.74
C ILE A 185 -10.95 -14.86 -3.58
N PHE A 186 -9.66 -14.73 -3.28
CA PHE A 186 -8.60 -15.47 -3.96
C PHE A 186 -8.72 -16.98 -3.72
N THR A 187 -8.95 -17.38 -2.47
CA THR A 187 -9.13 -18.78 -2.08
C THR A 187 -10.36 -19.39 -2.74
N PHE A 188 -11.49 -18.67 -2.75
CA PHE A 188 -12.70 -19.09 -3.45
C PHE A 188 -12.46 -19.26 -4.95
N ASN A 189 -11.70 -18.35 -5.59
CA ASN A 189 -11.36 -18.50 -7.01
C ASN A 189 -10.59 -19.80 -7.28
N THR A 190 -9.63 -20.11 -6.40
CA THR A 190 -8.80 -21.32 -6.48
C THR A 190 -9.66 -22.59 -6.41
N PHE A 191 -10.75 -22.57 -5.63
CA PHE A 191 -11.69 -23.69 -5.56
C PHE A 191 -12.71 -23.70 -6.71
N ALA A 192 -13.13 -22.53 -7.18
CA ALA A 192 -14.19 -22.39 -8.19
C ALA A 192 -13.71 -22.63 -9.63
N THR A 193 -12.42 -22.51 -9.91
CA THR A 193 -11.83 -22.76 -11.24
C THR A 193 -11.14 -24.14 -11.28
N PRO A 194 -11.83 -25.21 -11.71
CA PRO A 194 -11.22 -26.53 -11.87
C PRO A 194 -10.33 -26.54 -13.12
N TYR A 195 -9.05 -26.16 -12.99
CA TYR A 195 -8.08 -26.37 -14.06
C TYR A 195 -7.72 -27.86 -14.14
N LEU A 196 -8.08 -28.44 -15.28
CA LEU A 196 -8.17 -29.86 -15.65
C LEU A 196 -6.92 -30.76 -15.48
N CYS A 197 -5.77 -30.25 -15.01
CA CYS A 197 -4.56 -31.06 -14.86
C CYS A 197 -4.07 -31.05 -13.41
N SER A 198 -3.87 -32.24 -12.83
CA SER A 198 -3.57 -32.50 -11.41
C SER A 198 -2.28 -31.81 -10.93
N SER A 199 -2.34 -31.03 -9.84
CA SER A 199 -1.17 -30.62 -9.05
C SER A 199 -1.60 -29.89 -7.76
N ASP A 200 -0.85 -30.09 -6.68
CA ASP A 200 -1.05 -29.54 -5.33
C ASP A 200 -1.59 -28.10 -5.28
N LEU A 201 -2.73 -27.91 -4.62
CA LEU A 201 -3.35 -26.60 -4.34
C LEU A 201 -2.37 -25.61 -3.70
N LEU A 202 -1.47 -26.09 -2.83
CA LEU A 202 -0.46 -25.26 -2.16
C LEU A 202 0.64 -24.76 -3.13
N LYS A 203 1.01 -25.57 -4.13
CA LYS A 203 1.94 -25.14 -5.17
C LYS A 203 1.29 -24.07 -6.07
N ARG A 204 0.00 -24.19 -6.36
CA ARG A 204 -0.79 -23.18 -7.10
C ARG A 204 -0.93 -21.87 -6.33
N PHE A 205 -1.28 -21.94 -5.05
CA PHE A 205 -1.36 -20.76 -4.17
C PHE A 205 -0.03 -20.00 -4.08
N LYS A 206 1.09 -20.73 -4.11
CA LYS A 206 2.45 -20.17 -4.08
C LYS A 206 2.88 -19.63 -5.45
N HIS A 207 2.43 -20.23 -6.55
CA HIS A 207 2.74 -19.83 -7.92
C HIS A 207 1.93 -18.59 -8.35
N ASP A 208 0.64 -18.51 -8.02
CA ASP A 208 -0.28 -17.45 -8.47
C ASP A 208 -0.27 -16.19 -7.60
N GLY A 209 0.79 -15.99 -6.81
CA GLY A 209 0.95 -14.79 -5.98
C GLY A 209 0.06 -14.71 -4.74
N GLY A 210 -0.64 -15.80 -4.37
CA GLY A 210 -1.47 -15.90 -3.16
C GLY A 210 -0.73 -15.54 -1.86
N ARG A 211 0.57 -15.89 -1.81
CA ARG A 211 1.46 -15.55 -0.67
C ARG A 211 1.53 -14.06 -0.35
N TYR A 212 1.40 -13.18 -1.35
CA TYR A 212 1.53 -11.75 -1.15
C TYR A 212 0.32 -11.16 -0.43
N PHE A 213 -0.88 -11.71 -0.64
CA PHE A 213 -2.07 -11.34 0.12
C PHE A 213 -1.93 -11.71 1.60
N LEU A 214 -1.28 -12.84 1.92
CA LEU A 214 -0.97 -13.20 3.30
C LEU A 214 0.07 -12.25 3.91
N TYR A 215 1.08 -11.82 3.15
CA TYR A 215 2.04 -10.83 3.64
C TYR A 215 1.38 -9.47 3.91
N LEU A 216 0.47 -9.02 3.04
CA LEU A 216 -0.33 -7.81 3.29
C LEU A 216 -1.16 -7.95 4.58
N LEU A 217 -1.87 -9.07 4.74
CA LEU A 217 -2.63 -9.35 5.96
C LEU A 217 -1.76 -9.28 7.23
N VAL A 218 -0.55 -9.85 7.19
CA VAL A 218 0.37 -9.79 8.33
C VAL A 218 0.83 -8.36 8.59
N VAL A 219 1.19 -7.60 7.56
CA VAL A 219 1.62 -6.19 7.69
C VAL A 219 0.51 -5.34 8.28
N HIS A 220 -0.73 -5.43 7.78
CA HIS A 220 -1.86 -4.66 8.31
C HIS A 220 -2.34 -5.16 9.69
N ALA A 221 -2.19 -6.45 10.00
CA ALA A 221 -2.43 -6.96 11.35
C ALA A 221 -1.41 -6.41 12.37
N LEU A 222 -0.13 -6.33 11.99
CA LEU A 222 0.90 -5.67 12.79
C LEU A 222 0.62 -4.18 12.97
N PHE A 223 0.13 -3.51 11.93
CA PHE A 223 -0.33 -2.12 12.04
C PHE A 223 -1.43 -1.98 13.09
N LEU A 224 -2.51 -2.77 12.98
CA LEU A 224 -3.61 -2.77 13.94
C LEU A 224 -3.13 -3.05 15.36
N PHE A 225 -2.23 -4.03 15.53
CA PHE A 225 -1.60 -4.33 16.82
C PHE A 225 -0.84 -3.12 17.38
N THR A 226 -0.03 -2.44 16.56
CA THR A 226 0.72 -1.26 17.02
C THR A 226 -0.21 -0.08 17.38
N VAL A 227 -1.33 0.08 16.68
CA VAL A 227 -2.32 1.11 17.03
C VAL A 227 -3.02 0.78 18.35
N ALA A 228 -3.45 -0.48 18.52
CA ALA A 228 -4.17 -0.95 19.69
C ALA A 228 -3.31 -0.86 20.97
N PHE A 229 -2.05 -1.30 20.90
CA PHE A 229 -1.20 -1.48 22.07
C PHE A 229 -0.02 -0.49 22.17
N GLY A 230 0.41 0.11 21.06
CA GLY A 230 1.62 0.94 20.98
C GLY A 230 1.41 2.38 21.45
N GLN A 231 0.87 2.59 22.65
CA GLN A 231 0.43 3.86 23.26
C GLN A 231 1.13 5.15 22.75
N ASN A 232 2.45 5.13 22.63
CA ASN A 232 3.31 6.26 22.30
C ASN A 232 3.91 6.22 20.87
N SER A 233 3.85 5.10 20.15
CA SER A 233 4.50 4.90 18.84
C SER A 233 3.52 4.88 17.66
N ARG A 234 2.23 5.17 17.88
CA ARG A 234 1.15 5.03 16.88
C ARG A 234 1.40 5.74 15.55
N PHE A 235 1.96 6.95 15.58
CA PHE A 235 2.29 7.71 14.37
C PHE A 235 3.56 7.22 13.67
N SER A 236 4.47 6.62 14.43
CA SER A 236 5.79 6.25 13.92
C SER A 236 5.76 5.07 12.98
N THR A 237 4.75 4.20 13.08
CA THR A 237 4.68 2.96 12.30
C THR A 237 4.07 3.15 10.92
N ILE A 238 3.26 4.21 10.69
CA ILE A 238 2.57 4.45 9.42
C ILE A 238 3.52 4.47 8.21
N PRO A 239 4.63 5.22 8.20
CA PRO A 239 5.54 5.26 7.06
C PRO A 239 6.12 3.89 6.72
N LEU A 240 6.42 3.08 7.75
CA LEU A 240 6.97 1.74 7.57
C LEU A 240 5.92 0.78 6.99
N ILE A 241 4.68 0.83 7.48
CA ILE A 241 3.58 0.02 6.95
C ILE A 241 3.34 0.36 5.47
N VAL A 242 3.24 1.66 5.15
CA VAL A 242 3.08 2.13 3.77
C VAL A 242 4.24 1.66 2.88
N ALA A 243 5.49 1.74 3.37
CA ALA A 243 6.65 1.24 2.66
C ALA A 243 6.56 -0.27 2.38
N LEU A 244 6.27 -1.08 3.40
CA LEU A 244 6.16 -2.54 3.26
C LEU A 244 5.03 -2.94 2.32
N THR A 245 3.86 -2.30 2.42
CA THR A 245 2.73 -2.52 1.51
C THR A 245 3.12 -2.20 0.06
N THR A 246 3.86 -1.11 -0.17
CA THR A 246 4.36 -0.74 -1.50
C THR A 246 5.30 -1.80 -2.08
N VAL A 247 6.25 -2.29 -1.28
CA VAL A 247 7.20 -3.33 -1.69
C VAL A 247 6.45 -4.60 -2.07
N ILE A 248 5.46 -5.01 -1.26
CA ILE A 248 4.66 -6.20 -1.56
C ILE A 248 3.84 -5.99 -2.84
N ASN A 249 3.22 -4.83 -3.02
CA ASN A 249 2.42 -4.52 -4.21
C ASN A 249 3.28 -4.47 -5.49
N ALA A 250 4.53 -4.02 -5.41
CA ALA A 250 5.46 -4.08 -6.53
C ALA A 250 5.74 -5.54 -6.96
N ARG A 251 5.84 -6.48 -6.02
CA ARG A 251 5.99 -7.92 -6.33
C ARG A 251 4.75 -8.55 -6.93
N ILE A 252 3.57 -8.15 -6.45
CA ILE A 252 2.30 -8.56 -7.06
C ILE A 252 2.25 -8.10 -8.51
N PHE A 253 2.73 -6.87 -8.78
CA PHE A 253 2.77 -6.31 -10.13
C PHE A 253 3.70 -7.10 -11.06
N HIS A 254 4.90 -7.45 -10.59
CA HIS A 254 5.82 -8.31 -11.34
C HIS A 254 5.18 -9.64 -11.74
N GLY A 255 4.44 -10.27 -10.83
CA GLY A 255 3.70 -11.48 -11.16
C GLY A 255 2.66 -11.29 -12.28
N ILE A 256 1.98 -10.14 -12.31
CA ILE A 256 1.02 -9.82 -13.38
C ILE A 256 1.74 -9.59 -14.72
N ALA A 257 2.91 -8.93 -14.70
CA ALA A 257 3.69 -8.68 -15.92
C ALA A 257 4.11 -9.99 -16.60
N LEU A 258 4.62 -10.95 -15.80
CA LEU A 258 5.02 -12.28 -16.27
C LEU A 258 3.84 -13.08 -16.83
N GLU A 259 2.68 -13.06 -16.16
CA GLU A 259 1.46 -13.73 -16.65
C GLU A 259 1.01 -13.18 -18.01
N VAL A 260 1.15 -11.88 -18.24
CA VAL A 260 0.77 -11.24 -19.52
C VAL A 260 1.70 -11.63 -20.65
N GLU A 261 2.99 -11.78 -20.38
CA GLU A 261 3.98 -12.22 -21.37
C GLU A 261 3.75 -13.69 -21.78
N GLN A 262 3.50 -14.56 -20.80
CA GLN A 262 3.23 -15.98 -21.05
C GLN A 262 1.96 -16.20 -21.89
N TYR A 263 0.90 -15.43 -21.64
CA TYR A 263 -0.32 -15.47 -22.47
C TYR A 263 -0.11 -14.94 -23.89
N ALA A 264 0.78 -13.96 -24.08
CA ALA A 264 1.11 -13.46 -25.40
C ALA A 264 1.80 -14.56 -26.21
N ASP A 265 2.81 -15.23 -25.63
CA ASP A 265 3.56 -16.29 -26.29
C ASP A 265 2.69 -17.50 -26.66
N GLU A 266 1.79 -17.94 -25.77
CA GLU A 266 0.85 -19.03 -26.06
C GLU A 266 -0.11 -18.66 -27.22
N CYS A 267 -0.58 -17.41 -27.29
CA CYS A 267 -1.41 -16.96 -28.41
C CYS A 267 -0.62 -16.88 -29.72
N TYR A 268 0.63 -16.43 -29.69
CA TYR A 268 1.50 -16.41 -30.87
C TYR A 268 1.76 -17.83 -31.41
N VAL A 269 1.98 -18.81 -30.53
CA VAL A 269 2.19 -20.22 -30.91
C VAL A 269 0.92 -20.82 -31.53
N VAL A 270 -0.26 -20.56 -30.96
CA VAL A 270 -1.54 -21.03 -31.52
C VAL A 270 -1.83 -20.39 -32.88
N GLN A 271 -1.53 -19.10 -33.04
CA GLN A 271 -1.77 -18.35 -34.27
C GLN A 271 -0.86 -18.82 -35.42
N TYR A 272 0.40 -19.17 -35.12
CA TYR A 272 1.29 -19.81 -36.08
C TYR A 272 0.83 -21.23 -36.43
N ARG A 273 0.41 -22.05 -35.46
CA ARG A 273 -0.10 -23.40 -35.74
C ARG A 273 -1.32 -23.38 -36.66
N GLY A 274 -2.23 -22.44 -36.45
CA GLY A 274 -3.40 -22.22 -37.30
C GLY A 274 -3.10 -21.56 -38.66
N SER A 275 -1.93 -20.93 -38.85
CA SER A 275 -1.48 -20.45 -40.16
C SER A 275 -0.82 -21.56 -40.97
N TRP A 276 -0.03 -22.43 -40.34
CA TRP A 276 0.53 -23.62 -40.98
C TRP A 276 -0.56 -24.61 -41.44
N GLN A 277 -1.60 -24.82 -40.63
CA GLN A 277 -2.74 -25.64 -41.02
C GLN A 277 -3.57 -25.04 -42.16
N ARG A 278 -3.59 -23.71 -42.31
CA ARG A 278 -4.25 -23.01 -43.43
C ARG A 278 -3.39 -22.88 -44.68
N ALA A 279 -2.07 -23.08 -44.58
CA ALA A 279 -1.16 -23.10 -45.73
C ALA A 279 -1.00 -24.50 -46.33
N LEU A 280 -1.50 -25.54 -45.65
CA LEU A 280 -1.46 -26.95 -46.07
C LEU A 280 -2.83 -27.49 -46.55
N LEU A 281 -3.85 -26.63 -46.62
CA LEU A 281 -5.17 -26.88 -47.22
C LEU A 281 -5.34 -25.95 -48.44
#